data_AF-A0AA40THW2-F1
#
_entry.id   AF-A0AA40THW2-F1
#
_cell.length_a   1.000
_cell.length_b   1.000
_cell.length_c   1.000
_cell.angle_alpha   90.00
_cell.angle_beta   90.00
_cell.angle_gamma   90.00
#
_symmetry.space_group_name_H-M   'P 1'
#
loop_
_entity.id
_entity.type
_entity.pdbx_description
1 polymer ?
#
loop_
_entity_poly.entity_id
_entity_poly.type
_entity_poly.pdbx_seq_one_letter_code
_entity_poly.pdbx_strand_id
1 'polypeptide(L)'
;MKVYDITPMGKPRMTLADKWKKRPEVLRYRAFCDEVRLQGVELPESGSHVTFILPMPASWSKKKRAEFNGKPHQAKPDFDNMMKALMDAIYEDDAHIWDSRVTKLWGGKGQIIIGEIAE
;
A
#
# COMPACT_ATOMS: atom_id res chain seq x y z
N MET A 1 -4.33 15.81 4.68
CA MET A 1 -3.37 14.67 4.74
C MET A 1 -3.81 13.71 5.84
N LYS A 2 -4.25 12.50 5.49
CA LYS A 2 -4.64 11.42 6.41
C LYS A 2 -3.52 10.37 6.45
N VAL A 3 -3.19 9.86 7.64
CA VAL A 3 -2.15 8.83 7.85
C VAL A 3 -2.80 7.59 8.45
N TYR A 4 -2.57 6.45 7.82
CA TYR A 4 -3.07 5.15 8.25
C TYR A 4 -1.90 4.24 8.60
N ASP A 5 -1.94 3.66 9.80
CA ASP A 5 -0.90 2.77 10.33
C ASP A 5 -0.98 1.34 9.76
N ILE A 6 -1.24 1.24 8.47
CA ILE A 6 -1.42 -0.01 7.72
C ILE A 6 -0.11 -0.30 6.99
N THR A 7 0.43 -1.51 7.16
CA THR A 7 1.62 -1.91 6.41
C THR A 7 1.22 -2.20 4.95
N PRO A 8 1.68 -1.40 3.99
CA PRO A 8 1.20 -1.52 2.63
C PRO A 8 1.79 -2.75 1.95
N MET A 9 1.01 -3.36 1.05
CA MET A 9 1.42 -4.51 0.28
C MET A 9 0.90 -4.45 -1.16
N GLY A 10 1.53 -5.20 -2.06
CA GLY A 10 1.05 -5.35 -3.42
C GLY A 10 0.05 -6.49 -3.54
N LYS A 11 -0.88 -6.38 -4.50
CA LYS A 11 -1.84 -7.43 -4.83
C LYS A 11 -1.09 -8.69 -5.31
N PRO A 12 -1.27 -9.86 -4.67
CA PRO A 12 -0.66 -11.10 -5.13
C PRO A 12 -1.38 -11.64 -6.37
N ARG A 13 -0.73 -12.54 -7.11
CA ARG A 13 -1.38 -13.32 -8.16
C ARG A 13 -2.32 -14.35 -7.53
N MET A 14 -3.61 -14.24 -7.85
CA MET A 14 -4.67 -15.11 -7.37
C MET A 14 -5.23 -15.96 -8.50
N THR A 15 -5.66 -17.17 -8.14
CA THR A 15 -6.27 -18.18 -8.99
C THR A 15 -7.59 -18.64 -8.36
N LEU A 16 -8.43 -19.35 -9.11
CA LEU A 16 -9.69 -19.90 -8.58
C LEU A 16 -9.48 -20.81 -7.37
N ALA A 17 -8.34 -21.51 -7.31
CA ALA A 17 -8.02 -22.40 -6.19
C ALA A 17 -7.84 -21.67 -4.86
N ASP A 18 -7.51 -20.38 -4.86
CA ASP A 18 -7.36 -19.58 -3.65
C ASP A 18 -8.68 -19.38 -2.89
N LYS A 19 -9.82 -19.79 -3.47
CA LYS A 19 -11.10 -19.89 -2.76
C LYS A 19 -11.03 -20.90 -1.60
N TRP A 20 -10.33 -22.02 -1.77
CA TRP A 20 -10.18 -23.06 -0.75
C TRP A 20 -8.74 -23.24 -0.26
N LYS A 21 -7.74 -22.94 -1.11
CA LYS A 21 -6.33 -23.03 -0.75
C LYS A 21 -5.92 -21.84 0.11
N LYS A 22 -5.36 -22.12 1.30
CA LYS A 22 -4.90 -21.13 2.27
C LYS A 22 -3.44 -20.72 2.01
N ARG A 23 -3.17 -20.07 0.87
CA ARG A 23 -1.83 -19.56 0.54
C ARG A 23 -1.46 -18.36 1.44
N PRO A 24 -0.30 -18.36 2.12
CA PRO A 24 0.06 -17.30 3.07
C PRO A 24 0.00 -15.88 2.49
N GLU A 25 0.44 -15.69 1.25
CA GLU A 25 0.44 -14.40 0.56
C GLU A 25 -0.97 -13.88 0.27
N VAL A 26 -1.92 -14.77 -0.02
CA VAL A 26 -3.33 -14.42 -0.26
C VAL A 26 -4.03 -14.12 1.06
N LEU A 27 -3.73 -14.87 2.12
CA LEU A 27 -4.27 -14.60 3.45
C LEU A 27 -3.80 -13.24 3.98
N ARG A 28 -2.52 -12.91 3.80
CA ARG A 28 -1.97 -11.58 4.13
C ARG A 28 -2.66 -10.47 3.33
N TYR A 29 -2.93 -10.71 2.05
CA TYR A 29 -3.67 -9.77 1.21
C TYR A 29 -5.09 -9.53 1.71
N ARG A 30 -5.83 -10.59 2.06
CA ARG A 30 -7.17 -10.47 2.62
C ARG A 30 -7.16 -9.70 3.94
N ALA A 31 -6.22 -10.03 4.84
CA ALA A 31 -6.06 -9.30 6.10
C ALA A 31 -5.75 -7.81 5.89
N PHE A 32 -4.92 -7.48 4.90
CA PHE A 32 -4.68 -6.10 4.50
C PHE A 32 -5.96 -5.41 4.03
N CYS A 33 -6.75 -6.04 3.16
CA CYS A 33 -8.02 -5.47 2.71
C CYS A 33 -8.99 -5.23 3.87
N ASP A 34 -9.07 -6.17 4.81
CA ASP A 34 -9.93 -6.05 5.99
C ASP A 34 -9.46 -4.89 6.90
N GLU A 35 -8.15 -4.72 7.07
CA GLU A 35 -7.57 -3.61 7.84
C GLU A 35 -7.87 -2.24 7.20
N VAL A 36 -7.74 -2.14 5.87
CA VAL A 36 -8.09 -0.93 5.11
C VAL A 36 -9.56 -0.56 5.29
N ARG A 37 -10.47 -1.54 5.20
CA ARG A 37 -11.91 -1.31 5.42
C ARG A 37 -12.21 -0.93 6.86
N LEU A 38 -11.57 -1.60 7.83
CA LEU A 38 -11.76 -1.32 9.25
C LEU A 38 -11.34 0.11 9.62
N GLN A 39 -10.26 0.61 9.02
CA GLN A 39 -9.76 1.97 9.23
C GLN A 39 -10.55 3.03 8.45
N GLY A 40 -11.51 2.64 7.61
CA GLY A 40 -12.31 3.58 6.82
C GLY A 40 -11.46 4.42 5.87
N VAL A 41 -10.49 3.79 5.20
CA VAL A 41 -9.64 4.50 4.24
C VAL A 41 -10.48 4.95 3.05
N GLU A 42 -10.39 6.24 2.72
CA GLU A 42 -11.07 6.85 1.58
C GLU A 42 -10.05 7.43 0.61
N LEU A 43 -10.35 7.36 -0.70
CA LEU A 43 -9.56 7.93 -1.76
C LEU A 43 -10.44 8.87 -2.63
N PRO A 44 -10.09 10.14 -2.81
CA PRO A 44 -10.80 11.02 -3.74
C PRO A 44 -10.71 10.52 -5.19
N GLU A 45 -11.72 10.87 -6.01
CA GLU A 45 -11.77 10.54 -7.45
C GLU A 45 -10.58 11.08 -8.25
N SER A 46 -10.02 12.22 -7.82
CA SER A 46 -8.89 12.91 -8.45
C SER A 46 -8.11 13.74 -7.44
N GLY A 47 -6.91 14.19 -7.83
CA GLY A 47 -6.10 15.13 -7.03
C GLY A 47 -5.45 14.50 -5.80
N SER A 48 -5.52 13.17 -5.64
CA SER A 48 -4.96 12.48 -4.48
C SER A 48 -3.48 12.15 -4.66
N HIS A 49 -2.68 12.31 -3.61
CA HIS A 49 -1.31 11.79 -3.54
C HIS A 49 -1.24 10.68 -2.51
N VAL A 50 -1.14 9.44 -2.99
CA VAL A 50 -0.95 8.24 -2.17
C VAL A 50 0.55 7.98 -1.99
N THR A 51 1.02 8.07 -0.74
CA THR A 51 2.38 7.71 -0.37
C THR A 51 2.38 6.42 0.45
N PHE A 52 2.98 5.38 -0.10
CA PHE A 52 3.23 4.11 0.58
C PHE A 52 4.57 4.13 1.30
N ILE A 53 4.55 3.98 2.62
CA ILE A 53 5.75 3.82 3.44
C ILE A 53 5.97 2.34 3.69
N LEU A 54 7.05 1.78 3.15
CA LEU A 54 7.41 0.39 3.38
C LEU A 54 8.40 0.28 4.55
N PRO A 55 8.15 -0.64 5.50
CA PRO A 55 9.05 -0.83 6.63
C PRO A 55 10.39 -1.37 6.15
N MET A 56 11.48 -0.74 6.58
CA MET A 56 12.83 -1.22 6.27
C MET A 56 13.08 -2.60 6.88
N PRO A 57 13.75 -3.53 6.16
CA PRO A 57 13.99 -4.88 6.65
C PRO A 57 14.70 -4.92 7.99
N ALA A 58 14.28 -5.86 8.86
CA ALA A 58 14.91 -6.07 10.16
C ALA A 58 16.42 -6.44 10.04
N SER A 59 16.81 -7.07 8.93
CA SER A 59 18.20 -7.42 8.63
C SER A 59 19.09 -6.22 8.30
N TRP A 60 18.54 -5.03 8.03
CA TRP A 60 19.35 -3.85 7.75
C TRP A 60 19.99 -3.31 9.02
N SER A 61 21.27 -2.97 8.92
CA SER A 61 22.01 -2.29 9.97
C SER A 61 21.41 -0.92 10.28
N LYS A 62 21.64 -0.40 11.51
CA LYS A 62 21.18 0.93 11.92
C LYS A 62 21.64 2.03 10.95
N LYS A 63 22.90 1.95 10.48
CA LYS A 63 23.46 2.88 9.50
C LYS A 63 22.69 2.88 8.19
N LYS A 64 22.44 1.69 7.62
CA LYS A 64 21.69 1.55 6.36
C LYS A 64 20.24 2.04 6.51
N ARG A 65 19.60 1.76 7.65
CA ARG A 65 18.25 2.27 7.91
C ARG A 65 18.22 3.80 7.99
N ALA A 66 19.18 4.42 8.66
CA ALA A 66 19.27 5.88 8.73
C ALA A 66 19.50 6.51 7.34
N GLU A 67 20.34 5.90 6.51
CA GLU A 67 20.65 6.37 5.16
C GLU A 67 19.44 6.31 4.21
N PHE A 68 18.64 5.24 4.30
CA PHE A 68 17.51 5.00 3.41
C PHE A 68 16.18 5.52 3.94
N ASN A 69 16.09 5.96 5.20
CA ASN A 69 14.85 6.49 5.75
C ASN A 69 14.34 7.67 4.91
N GLY A 70 13.09 7.59 4.45
CA GLY A 70 12.47 8.59 3.56
C GLY A 70 12.98 8.55 2.11
N LYS A 71 13.90 7.66 1.74
CA LYS A 71 14.37 7.52 0.35
C LYS A 71 13.38 6.70 -0.49
N PRO A 72 13.39 6.88 -1.83
CA PRO A 72 12.56 6.08 -2.73
C PRO A 72 12.72 4.58 -2.53
N HIS A 73 11.60 3.88 -2.43
CA HIS A 73 11.57 2.42 -2.40
C HIS A 73 11.52 1.86 -3.84
N GLN A 74 12.66 1.40 -4.35
CA GLN A 74 12.79 0.89 -5.72
C GLN A 74 12.74 -0.65 -5.84
N ALA A 75 12.31 -1.35 -4.79
CA ALA A 75 12.10 -2.80 -4.81
C ALA A 75 10.61 -3.17 -5.09
N LYS A 76 10.34 -4.48 -5.21
CA LYS A 76 8.98 -5.02 -5.15
C LYS A 76 8.38 -4.84 -3.74
N PRO A 77 7.05 -4.69 -3.60
CA PRO A 77 6.03 -4.65 -4.66
C PRO A 77 6.08 -3.36 -5.48
N ASP A 78 5.69 -3.44 -6.74
CA ASP A 78 5.59 -2.30 -7.66
C ASP A 78 4.46 -1.34 -7.24
N PHE A 79 4.52 -0.07 -7.67
CA PHE A 79 3.53 0.92 -7.24
C PHE A 79 2.12 0.62 -7.77
N ASP A 80 2.01 0.06 -8.98
CA ASP A 80 0.75 -0.33 -9.61
C ASP A 80 0.06 -1.45 -8.82
N ASN A 81 0.82 -2.46 -8.38
CA ASN A 81 0.30 -3.55 -7.56
C ASN A 81 -0.13 -3.08 -6.16
N MET A 82 0.54 -2.07 -5.60
CA MET A 82 0.15 -1.48 -4.31
C MET A 82 -1.10 -0.61 -4.44
N MET A 83 -1.16 0.22 -5.48
CA MET A 83 -2.36 1.00 -5.78
C MET A 83 -3.55 0.09 -6.05
N LYS A 84 -3.36 -0.98 -6.83
CA LYS A 84 -4.38 -1.98 -7.08
C LYS A 84 -4.87 -2.66 -5.82
N ALA A 85 -3.97 -3.01 -4.89
CA ALA A 85 -4.35 -3.58 -3.61
C ALA A 85 -5.19 -2.61 -2.76
N LEU A 86 -4.84 -1.32 -2.76
CA LEU A 86 -5.58 -0.29 -2.04
C LEU A 86 -6.97 -0.08 -2.64
N MET A 87 -7.08 0.08 -3.96
CA MET A 87 -8.37 0.28 -4.65
C MET A 87 -9.30 -0.92 -4.48
N ASP A 88 -8.81 -2.15 -4.70
CA ASP A 88 -9.56 -3.41 -4.45
C ASP A 88 -10.09 -3.52 -3.00
N ALA A 89 -9.39 -2.89 -2.04
CA ALA A 89 -9.78 -2.92 -0.64
C ALA A 89 -10.89 -1.91 -0.32
N ILE A 90 -10.79 -0.70 -0.89
CA ILE A 90 -11.72 0.42 -0.66
C ILE A 90 -13.00 0.24 -1.48
N TYR A 91 -12.90 -0.16 -2.75
CA TYR A 91 -14.01 -0.16 -3.69
C TYR A 91 -14.23 -1.55 -4.29
N GLU A 92 -15.50 -1.91 -4.50
CA GLU A 92 -15.86 -3.04 -5.36
C GLU A 92 -15.71 -2.70 -6.85
N ASP A 93 -15.95 -1.43 -7.20
CA ASP A 93 -15.75 -0.85 -8.53
C ASP A 93 -15.00 0.49 -8.40
N ASP A 94 -13.76 0.53 -8.87
CA ASP A 94 -12.84 1.66 -8.80
C ASP A 94 -12.83 2.52 -10.08
N ALA A 95 -13.72 2.26 -11.05
CA ALA A 95 -13.71 2.94 -12.35
C ALA A 95 -13.91 4.47 -12.30
N HIS A 96 -14.44 4.99 -11.18
CA HIS A 96 -14.64 6.42 -10.92
C HIS A 96 -13.35 7.13 -10.46
N ILE A 97 -12.33 6.39 -10.04
CA ILE A 97 -11.02 6.96 -9.70
C ILE A 97 -10.21 7.09 -10.98
N TRP A 98 -10.06 8.32 -11.47
CA TRP A 98 -9.42 8.59 -12.76
C TRP A 98 -8.08 9.32 -12.63
N ASP A 99 -7.76 9.88 -11.46
CA ASP A 99 -6.49 10.54 -11.20
C ASP A 99 -5.95 10.28 -9.79
N SER A 100 -4.66 9.94 -9.71
CA SER A 100 -3.94 9.82 -8.45
C SER A 100 -2.43 9.80 -8.70
N ARG A 101 -1.68 10.50 -7.86
CA ARG A 101 -0.22 10.40 -7.80
C ARG A 101 0.18 9.33 -6.78
N VAL A 102 1.13 8.47 -7.15
CA VAL A 102 1.65 7.44 -6.25
C VAL A 102 3.13 7.66 -5.95
N THR A 103 3.54 7.46 -4.70
CA THR A 103 4.94 7.46 -4.28
C THR A 103 5.21 6.33 -3.29
N LYS A 104 6.40 5.72 -3.36
CA LYS A 104 6.83 4.69 -2.41
C LYS A 104 8.13 5.11 -1.76
N LEU A 105 8.16 5.10 -0.43
CA LEU A 105 9.33 5.46 0.35
C LEU A 105 9.65 4.36 1.37
N TRP A 106 10.91 4.29 1.78
CA TRP A 106 11.31 3.52 2.96
C TRP A 106 10.96 4.28 4.24
N GLY A 107 10.54 3.57 5.27
CA GLY A 107 10.32 4.13 6.60
C GLY A 107 10.55 3.13 7.72
N GLY A 108 10.49 3.62 8.96
CA GLY A 108 10.62 2.78 10.15
C GLY A 108 9.41 1.88 10.43
N LYS A 109 8.22 2.32 10.01
CA LYS A 109 6.94 1.63 10.16
C LYS A 109 6.21 1.62 8.81
N GLY A 110 5.44 0.57 8.56
CA GLY A 110 4.56 0.51 7.38
C GLY A 110 3.36 1.42 7.56
N GLN A 111 3.13 2.32 6.61
CA GLN A 111 2.04 3.29 6.65
C GLN A 111 1.52 3.60 5.24
N ILE A 112 0.25 4.03 5.16
CA ILE A 112 -0.35 4.62 3.96
C ILE A 112 -0.70 6.06 4.28
N ILE A 113 -0.26 6.98 3.45
CA ILE A 113 -0.52 8.41 3.61
C ILE A 113 -1.29 8.87 2.38
N ILE A 114 -2.43 9.53 2.60
CA ILE A 114 -3.26 10.08 1.52
C ILE A 114 -3.35 11.59 1.75
N GLY A 115 -2.78 12.35 0.81
CA GLY A 115 -2.83 13.80 0.76
C GLY A 115 -3.46 14.30 -0.53
N GLU A 116 -3.44 15.62 -0.70
CA GLU A 116 -3.75 16.28 -1.98
C GLU A 116 -2.44 16.51 -2.75
N ILE A 117 -2.51 16.46 -4.07
CA ILE A 117 -1.39 16.86 -4.93
C ILE A 117 -1.22 18.38 -4.76
N ALA A 118 -0.06 18.81 -4.28
CA ALA A 118 0.25 20.24 -4.25
C ALA A 118 0.32 20.80 -5.68
N GLU A 119 -0.41 21.89 -5.93
CA GLU A 119 -0.34 22.68 -7.17
C GLU A 119 1.06 23.22 -7.45
#